data_AF-A0AAV1PUJ7-F1
#
_entry.id   AF-A0AAV1PUJ7-F1
#
_cell.length_a   1.000
_cell.length_b   1.000
_cell.length_c   1.000
_cell.angle_alpha   90.00
_cell.angle_beta   90.00
_cell.angle_gamma   90.00
#
_symmetry.space_group_name_H-M   'P 1'
#
loop_
_entity.id
_entity.type
_entity.pdbx_description
1 polymer ?
#
loop_
_entity_poly.entity_id
_entity_poly.type
_entity_poly.pdbx_seq_one_letter_code
_entity_poly.pdbx_strand_id
1 'polypeptide(L)'
;MAMVSGGWGNPNGDSNGLGEKAYLRREEEEGSPQAGSSDVDVGDEDKSCVVDCVVCGDKSSGKHYGVFTCEGCKSFFKRSIRRNLNYSCRSNRECQIDQHHRNQCQYCRLKKCFRVGMRKEAVQRGRIPPSHSGISPNSLAGGVGGPGPGHIGADYFNGQPVSELITQLLRAEPYPSSRYGTPYSQAQMQASASGASVMGIDSICELAARLLFSTIEWARNIPYFPELPVSEQVALLRLSWSELFILNAAQSALPLHMAPLLAAAGFHSSPMSAERVVSFMDQVRVFQDQVDKLNRLQVDSAEYSCLKAIALFSPDACGLTDPAHVEALQEKAQVALTEYERLQYPNQPQRFGRLLLRLPALRAVPANLISQLFFMRLVGKTPIETLIRDMQLSGSSISWPYVPGQ
;
A
#
# COMPACT_ATOMS: atom_id res chain seq x y z
N MET A 1 -37.64 43.23 18.03
CA MET A 1 -37.28 44.43 17.26
C MET A 1 -36.32 44.01 16.16
N ALA A 2 -36.73 44.24 14.89
CA ALA A 2 -36.04 44.08 13.58
C ALA A 2 -35.42 42.68 13.28
N MET A 3 -35.86 41.81 12.36
CA MET A 3 -36.54 41.87 11.04
C MET A 3 -35.85 42.69 9.95
N VAL A 4 -35.28 41.99 8.94
CA VAL A 4 -35.29 42.20 7.46
C VAL A 4 -34.70 40.88 6.87
N SER A 5 -35.35 39.98 6.12
CA SER A 5 -36.22 40.01 4.92
C SER A 5 -35.46 40.19 3.59
N GLY A 6 -35.50 39.16 2.71
CA GLY A 6 -35.19 39.32 1.28
C GLY A 6 -34.80 38.02 0.57
N GLY A 7 -35.74 37.44 -0.17
CA GLY A 7 -35.49 36.42 -1.19
C GLY A 7 -36.05 36.83 -2.56
N TRP A 8 -36.08 35.86 -3.47
CA TRP A 8 -36.76 35.82 -4.78
C TRP A 8 -36.07 36.63 -5.91
N GLY A 9 -35.86 36.15 -7.13
CA GLY A 9 -36.24 34.91 -7.81
C GLY A 9 -35.76 34.89 -9.28
N ASN A 10 -35.85 33.72 -9.92
CA ASN A 10 -35.87 33.55 -11.38
C ASN A 10 -37.14 34.16 -11.99
N PRO A 11 -37.12 34.45 -13.31
CA PRO A 11 -38.19 33.93 -14.15
C PRO A 11 -37.75 33.38 -15.53
N ASN A 12 -38.50 32.37 -15.95
CA ASN A 12 -38.55 31.69 -17.26
C ASN A 12 -39.11 32.56 -18.41
N GLY A 13 -38.90 32.08 -19.64
CA GLY A 13 -39.77 32.26 -20.82
C GLY A 13 -38.95 32.56 -22.08
N ASP A 14 -38.67 31.65 -23.02
CA ASP A 14 -39.51 30.81 -23.92
C ASP A 14 -39.31 31.30 -25.38
N SER A 15 -38.86 30.40 -26.28
CA SER A 15 -39.57 30.03 -27.53
C SER A 15 -38.69 29.29 -28.56
N ASN A 16 -39.01 28.01 -28.76
CA ASN A 16 -39.28 27.27 -30.01
C ASN A 16 -38.33 27.25 -31.23
N GLY A 17 -38.17 26.03 -31.78
CA GLY A 17 -38.06 25.74 -33.23
C GLY A 17 -37.02 24.67 -33.59
N LEU A 18 -37.33 23.37 -33.44
CA LEU A 18 -37.76 22.43 -34.49
C LEU A 18 -36.72 22.09 -35.58
N GLY A 19 -36.42 20.78 -35.71
CA GLY A 19 -35.67 20.22 -36.84
C GLY A 19 -35.31 18.75 -36.69
N GLU A 20 -36.31 17.86 -36.77
CA GLU A 20 -36.12 16.42 -37.04
C GLU A 20 -35.46 16.16 -38.41
N LYS A 21 -34.66 15.10 -38.50
CA LYS A 21 -34.59 14.10 -39.61
C LYS A 21 -33.45 13.11 -39.30
N ALA A 22 -33.75 11.86 -38.94
CA ALA A 22 -34.14 10.73 -39.79
C ALA A 22 -32.93 9.95 -40.35
N TYR A 23 -32.92 8.67 -39.98
CA TYR A 23 -32.18 7.55 -40.59
C TYR A 23 -32.09 7.67 -42.11
N LEU A 24 -30.97 7.25 -42.71
CA LEU A 24 -30.97 6.42 -43.93
C LEU A 24 -29.61 5.72 -44.16
N ARG A 25 -29.72 4.45 -44.54
CA ARG A 25 -28.74 3.48 -45.00
C ARG A 25 -28.76 3.48 -46.54
N ARG A 26 -27.61 3.39 -47.23
CA ARG A 26 -27.51 2.98 -48.65
C ARG A 26 -26.05 2.60 -49.02
N GLU A 27 -25.77 1.32 -49.33
CA GLU A 27 -25.58 0.68 -50.67
C GLU A 27 -24.46 1.37 -51.48
N GLU A 28 -23.29 0.74 -51.63
CA GLU A 28 -22.89 -0.14 -52.77
C GLU A 28 -22.88 0.58 -54.11
N GLU A 29 -21.68 0.77 -54.68
CA GLU A 29 -21.50 0.83 -56.13
C GLU A 29 -20.14 0.23 -56.52
N GLU A 30 -20.23 -0.78 -57.38
CA GLU A 30 -19.14 -1.47 -58.06
C GLU A 30 -18.49 -0.59 -59.14
N GLY A 31 -17.21 -0.86 -59.39
CA GLY A 31 -16.50 -0.40 -60.58
C GLY A 31 -15.36 -1.36 -60.93
N SER A 32 -15.66 -2.41 -61.68
CA SER A 32 -14.64 -3.22 -62.38
C SER A 32 -14.07 -2.45 -63.58
N PRO A 33 -12.83 -2.74 -63.99
CA PRO A 33 -12.73 -3.42 -65.28
C PRO A 33 -11.70 -4.57 -65.32
N GLN A 34 -12.17 -5.65 -65.95
CA GLN A 34 -11.51 -6.62 -66.85
C GLN A 34 -10.06 -7.06 -66.66
N ALA A 35 -9.95 -8.40 -66.60
CA ALA A 35 -8.75 -9.19 -66.73
C ALA A 35 -8.08 -9.08 -68.11
N GLY A 36 -6.75 -8.96 -68.10
CA GLY A 36 -5.87 -9.27 -69.22
C GLY A 36 -4.73 -10.16 -68.71
N SER A 37 -4.74 -11.42 -69.11
CA SER A 37 -3.68 -12.39 -68.87
C SER A 37 -2.53 -12.14 -69.84
N SER A 38 -1.32 -11.99 -69.31
CA SER A 38 -0.08 -12.25 -70.04
C SER A 38 1.03 -12.61 -69.04
N ASP A 39 1.40 -13.89 -69.03
CA ASP A 39 2.57 -14.44 -68.34
C ASP A 39 3.85 -13.78 -68.87
N VAL A 40 4.60 -13.11 -68.00
CA VAL A 40 6.04 -12.87 -68.18
C VAL A 40 6.73 -12.90 -66.82
N ASP A 41 7.58 -13.91 -66.64
CA ASP A 41 8.49 -14.11 -65.51
C ASP A 41 9.65 -13.10 -65.58
N VAL A 42 9.71 -12.16 -64.63
CA VAL A 42 10.91 -11.36 -64.32
C VAL A 42 10.92 -11.07 -62.82
N GLY A 43 11.92 -11.60 -62.12
CA GLY A 43 12.06 -11.48 -60.67
C GLY A 43 12.09 -10.03 -60.18
N ASP A 44 11.21 -9.74 -59.23
CA ASP A 44 11.17 -8.46 -58.51
C ASP A 44 11.82 -8.66 -57.14
N GLU A 45 13.02 -8.11 -56.99
CA GLU A 45 13.69 -7.97 -55.70
C GLU A 45 12.75 -7.21 -54.76
N ASP A 46 12.39 -7.85 -53.65
CA ASP A 46 11.62 -7.30 -52.54
C ASP A 46 12.22 -5.94 -52.10
N LYS A 47 11.75 -4.85 -52.71
CA LYS A 47 11.99 -3.46 -52.27
C LYS A 47 11.21 -3.23 -50.99
N SER A 48 11.60 -3.97 -49.95
CA SER A 48 11.27 -3.65 -48.58
C SER A 48 11.69 -2.21 -48.35
N CYS A 49 10.72 -1.33 -48.10
CA CYS A 49 10.97 0.02 -47.64
C CYS A 49 11.83 -0.08 -46.37
N VAL A 50 13.14 0.16 -46.52
CA VAL A 50 14.10 0.06 -45.42
C VAL A 50 13.83 1.24 -44.48
N VAL A 51 13.10 0.97 -43.41
CA VAL A 51 12.86 1.96 -42.35
C VAL A 51 14.02 1.86 -41.35
N ASP A 52 14.59 2.99 -40.97
CA ASP A 52 15.66 3.03 -39.97
C ASP A 52 15.11 3.09 -38.54
N CYS A 53 15.90 2.60 -37.60
CA CYS A 53 15.61 2.67 -36.18
C CYS A 53 15.64 4.12 -35.70
N VAL A 54 14.49 4.65 -35.29
CA VAL A 54 14.39 6.06 -34.84
C VAL A 54 15.23 6.39 -33.59
N VAL A 55 15.72 5.37 -32.88
CA VAL A 55 16.60 5.56 -31.71
C VAL A 55 18.06 5.73 -32.11
N CYS A 56 18.60 4.90 -33.01
CA CYS A 56 20.05 4.84 -33.27
C CYS A 56 20.45 4.82 -34.75
N GLY A 57 19.51 4.89 -35.69
CA GLY A 57 19.78 4.89 -37.14
C GLY A 57 20.08 3.53 -37.76
N ASP A 58 20.32 2.49 -36.96
CA ASP A 58 20.50 1.10 -37.43
C ASP A 58 19.25 0.54 -38.15
N LYS A 59 19.39 -0.49 -38.99
CA LYS A 59 18.28 -1.08 -39.76
C LYS A 59 17.14 -1.54 -38.83
N SER A 60 15.92 -1.07 -39.06
CA SER A 60 14.76 -1.46 -38.25
C SER A 60 14.35 -2.91 -38.55
N SER A 61 13.91 -3.63 -37.53
CA SER A 61 13.26 -4.94 -37.69
C SER A 61 11.73 -4.86 -37.64
N GLY A 62 11.17 -3.64 -37.65
CA GLY A 62 9.73 -3.38 -37.55
C GLY A 62 9.36 -2.51 -36.35
N LYS A 63 8.04 -2.42 -36.07
CA LYS A 63 7.51 -1.64 -34.94
C LYS A 63 7.65 -2.43 -33.64
N HIS A 64 8.34 -1.86 -32.66
CA HIS A 64 8.46 -2.38 -31.30
C HIS A 64 8.08 -1.30 -30.30
N TYR A 65 7.16 -1.63 -29.39
CA TYR A 65 6.70 -0.71 -28.35
C TYR A 65 6.17 0.62 -28.90
N GLY A 66 5.53 0.59 -30.08
CA GLY A 66 4.88 1.75 -30.70
C GLY A 66 5.65 2.43 -31.83
N VAL A 67 6.95 2.14 -32.02
CA VAL A 67 7.80 2.84 -33.01
C VAL A 67 8.77 1.90 -33.72
N PHE A 68 9.27 2.29 -34.90
CA PHE A 68 10.22 1.49 -35.68
C PHE A 68 11.61 1.47 -35.03
N THR A 69 12.08 0.30 -34.59
CA THR A 69 13.40 0.16 -33.96
C THR A 69 14.13 -1.09 -34.42
N CYS A 70 15.46 -1.09 -34.32
CA CYS A 70 16.27 -2.29 -34.44
C CYS A 70 16.11 -3.22 -33.23
N GLU A 71 16.48 -4.50 -33.38
CA GLU A 71 16.43 -5.50 -32.29
C GLU A 71 17.27 -5.10 -31.06
N GLY A 72 18.36 -4.35 -31.26
CA GLY A 72 19.21 -3.86 -30.18
C GLY A 72 18.49 -2.88 -29.26
N CYS A 73 17.77 -1.91 -29.83
CA CYS A 73 17.01 -0.90 -29.07
C CYS A 73 15.72 -1.46 -28.48
N LYS A 74 15.04 -2.35 -29.20
CA LYS A 74 13.92 -3.16 -28.67
C LYS A 74 14.32 -3.92 -27.40
N SER A 75 15.39 -4.71 -27.48
CA SER A 75 15.83 -5.56 -26.37
C SER A 75 16.38 -4.75 -25.20
N PHE A 76 17.09 -3.66 -25.49
CA PHE A 76 17.52 -2.70 -24.48
C PHE A 76 16.32 -2.13 -23.72
N PHE A 77 15.34 -1.55 -24.42
CA PHE A 77 14.13 -0.99 -23.82
C PHE A 77 13.36 -2.02 -22.99
N LYS A 78 13.14 -3.23 -23.53
CA LYS A 78 12.49 -4.34 -22.80
C LYS A 78 13.17 -4.65 -21.47
N ARG A 79 14.50 -4.76 -21.45
CA ARG A 79 15.27 -5.07 -20.24
C ARG A 79 15.23 -3.91 -19.24
N SER A 80 15.39 -2.68 -19.72
CA SER A 80 15.35 -1.48 -18.88
C SER A 80 14.00 -1.31 -18.20
N ILE A 81 12.89 -1.54 -18.92
CA ILE A 81 11.54 -1.45 -18.34
C ILE A 81 11.24 -2.65 -17.42
N ARG A 82 11.52 -3.89 -17.84
CA ARG A 82 11.20 -5.08 -17.02
C ARG A 82 11.95 -5.13 -15.69
N ARG A 83 13.17 -4.62 -15.66
CA ARG A 83 14.02 -4.60 -14.46
C ARG A 83 14.00 -3.24 -13.75
N ASN A 84 13.17 -2.30 -14.22
CA ASN A 84 13.08 -0.93 -13.70
C ASN A 84 14.46 -0.27 -13.47
N LEU A 85 15.33 -0.35 -14.49
CA LEU A 85 16.72 0.08 -14.35
C LEU A 85 16.84 1.60 -14.40
N ASN A 86 17.48 2.18 -13.39
CA ASN A 86 17.86 3.58 -13.35
C ASN A 86 19.31 3.74 -13.80
N TYR A 87 19.52 4.46 -14.91
CA TYR A 87 20.85 4.78 -15.42
C TYR A 87 21.26 6.20 -15.05
N SER A 88 22.56 6.45 -14.95
CA SER A 88 23.13 7.79 -14.76
C SER A 88 24.03 8.17 -15.93
N CYS A 89 23.92 9.39 -16.44
CA CYS A 89 24.85 9.93 -17.43
C CYS A 89 26.11 10.43 -16.73
N ARG A 90 27.29 10.19 -17.32
CA ARG A 90 28.59 10.69 -16.85
C ARG A 90 29.03 11.99 -17.55
N SER A 91 28.17 12.54 -18.41
CA SER A 91 28.42 13.75 -19.21
C SER A 91 27.25 14.74 -19.01
N ASN A 92 26.92 15.55 -20.01
CA ASN A 92 25.89 16.59 -19.96
C ASN A 92 24.44 16.12 -20.23
N ARG A 93 24.14 14.82 -20.15
CA ARG A 93 22.80 14.25 -20.43
C ARG A 93 22.25 14.47 -21.85
N GLU A 94 23.12 14.83 -22.79
CA GLU A 94 22.84 15.09 -24.21
C GLU A 94 23.74 14.24 -25.13
N CYS A 95 24.18 13.05 -24.68
CA CYS A 95 25.03 12.17 -25.49
C CYS A 95 24.33 11.74 -26.80
N GLN A 96 25.05 11.80 -27.91
CA GLN A 96 24.56 11.32 -29.21
C GLN A 96 24.40 9.79 -29.20
N ILE A 97 23.31 9.32 -29.82
CA ILE A 97 22.96 7.90 -29.89
C ILE A 97 22.85 7.51 -31.37
N ASP A 98 23.90 6.85 -31.86
CA ASP A 98 24.03 6.29 -33.21
C ASP A 98 24.28 4.77 -33.15
N GLN A 99 24.43 4.10 -34.30
CA GLN A 99 24.59 2.66 -34.39
C GLN A 99 25.82 2.13 -33.63
N HIS A 100 26.94 2.87 -33.68
CA HIS A 100 28.24 2.45 -33.15
C HIS A 100 28.39 2.81 -31.66
N HIS A 101 27.83 3.94 -31.24
CA HIS A 101 28.06 4.53 -29.92
C HIS A 101 26.85 4.44 -28.98
N ARG A 102 25.72 3.86 -29.42
CA ARG A 102 24.51 3.65 -28.57
C ARG A 102 24.76 2.96 -27.23
N ASN A 103 25.86 2.23 -27.05
CA ASN A 103 26.19 1.55 -25.80
C ASN A 103 27.02 2.40 -24.81
N GLN A 104 27.53 3.56 -25.23
CA GLN A 104 28.40 4.40 -24.38
C GLN A 104 27.64 5.09 -23.23
N CYS A 105 26.36 5.43 -23.44
CA CYS A 105 25.52 6.03 -22.40
C CYS A 105 24.11 5.44 -22.39
N GLN A 106 23.87 4.51 -21.45
CA GLN A 106 22.57 3.87 -21.28
C GLN A 106 21.47 4.85 -20.86
N TYR A 107 21.82 5.88 -20.06
CA TYR A 107 20.88 6.94 -19.68
C TYR A 107 20.35 7.70 -20.90
N CYS A 108 21.23 8.26 -21.73
CA CYS A 108 20.83 9.02 -22.90
C CYS A 108 20.12 8.13 -23.94
N ARG A 109 20.51 6.86 -24.05
CA ARG A 109 19.82 5.89 -24.89
C ARG A 109 18.38 5.65 -24.42
N LEU A 110 18.16 5.40 -23.13
CA LEU A 110 16.82 5.16 -22.58
C LEU A 110 15.96 6.44 -22.64
N LYS A 111 16.54 7.60 -22.33
CA LYS A 111 15.91 8.92 -22.50
C LYS A 111 15.46 9.11 -23.97
N LYS A 112 16.32 8.77 -24.94
CA LYS A 112 15.97 8.85 -26.37
C LYS A 112 14.86 7.86 -26.75
N CYS A 113 14.86 6.63 -26.24
CA CYS A 113 13.77 5.67 -26.45
C CYS A 113 12.39 6.24 -26.06
N PHE A 114 12.29 6.88 -24.90
CA PHE A 114 11.05 7.55 -24.49
C PHE A 114 10.73 8.76 -25.36
N ARG A 115 11.73 9.60 -25.65
CA ARG A 115 11.55 10.81 -26.47
C ARG A 115 11.01 10.51 -27.88
N VAL A 116 11.41 9.39 -28.47
CA VAL A 116 10.91 8.97 -29.79
C VAL A 116 9.57 8.24 -29.73
N GLY A 117 9.01 7.99 -28.55
CA GLY A 117 7.67 7.42 -28.37
C GLY A 117 7.60 5.93 -28.05
N MET A 118 8.69 5.30 -27.58
CA MET A 118 8.62 3.92 -27.08
C MET A 118 7.77 3.85 -25.80
N ARG A 119 6.72 3.03 -25.84
CA ARG A 119 5.70 2.87 -24.81
C ARG A 119 6.10 1.84 -23.76
N LYS A 120 6.29 2.25 -22.50
CA LYS A 120 6.66 1.34 -21.40
C LYS A 120 5.57 0.31 -21.11
N GLU A 121 4.31 0.71 -21.24
CA GLU A 121 3.12 -0.09 -21.02
C GLU A 121 2.97 -1.22 -22.04
N ALA A 122 3.56 -1.08 -23.23
CA ALA A 122 3.60 -2.15 -24.23
C ALA A 122 4.58 -3.29 -23.89
N VAL A 123 5.38 -3.15 -22.82
CA VAL A 123 6.30 -4.18 -22.34
C VAL A 123 5.56 -5.15 -21.41
N GLN A 124 4.89 -6.15 -22.00
CA GLN A 124 4.20 -7.21 -21.25
C GLN A 124 5.19 -8.02 -20.38
N ARG A 125 4.81 -8.31 -19.13
CA ARG A 125 5.42 -9.38 -18.30
C ARG A 125 5.05 -10.71 -18.99
N GLY A 126 6.04 -11.53 -19.33
CA GLY A 126 5.89 -12.60 -20.33
C GLY A 126 4.77 -13.61 -20.08
N ARG A 127 4.33 -14.30 -21.15
CA ARG A 127 3.47 -15.50 -21.03
C ARG A 127 4.26 -16.60 -20.31
N ILE A 128 3.69 -17.14 -19.24
CA ILE A 128 4.14 -18.39 -18.62
C ILE A 128 3.58 -19.54 -19.51
N PRO A 129 4.38 -20.54 -19.92
CA PRO A 129 3.86 -21.70 -20.64
C PRO A 129 2.91 -22.51 -19.73
N PRO A 130 1.85 -23.14 -20.26
CA PRO A 130 0.98 -23.99 -19.47
C PRO A 130 1.72 -25.31 -19.18
N SER A 131 2.33 -25.44 -18.00
CA SER A 131 2.84 -26.73 -17.56
C SER A 131 1.70 -27.54 -16.94
N HIS A 132 1.42 -28.65 -17.60
CA HIS A 132 0.43 -29.67 -17.30
C HIS A 132 0.30 -30.01 -15.81
N SER A 133 -0.94 -29.95 -15.35
CA SER A 133 -1.49 -30.73 -14.24
C SER A 133 -1.21 -32.22 -14.44
N GLY A 134 -0.45 -32.81 -13.51
CA GLY A 134 -0.19 -34.25 -13.45
C GLY A 134 0.26 -34.62 -12.05
N ILE A 135 -0.72 -34.77 -11.16
CA ILE A 135 -0.55 -35.39 -9.84
C ILE A 135 -0.29 -36.88 -10.06
N SER A 136 0.80 -37.42 -9.51
CA SER A 136 0.90 -38.83 -9.20
C SER A 136 1.65 -38.99 -7.86
N PRO A 137 1.05 -39.62 -6.84
CA PRO A 137 1.65 -39.75 -5.52
C PRO A 137 2.36 -41.10 -5.40
N ASN A 138 3.69 -41.10 -5.33
CA ASN A 138 4.48 -42.04 -4.53
C ASN A 138 5.98 -41.82 -4.76
N SER A 139 6.71 -41.51 -3.69
CA SER A 139 7.88 -42.28 -3.24
C SER A 139 8.44 -41.65 -1.97
N LEU A 140 8.55 -42.47 -0.94
CA LEU A 140 9.13 -42.19 0.36
C LEU A 140 10.66 -42.02 0.31
N ALA A 141 11.14 -41.22 1.27
CA ALA A 141 12.36 -41.37 2.06
C ALA A 141 13.74 -41.15 1.42
N GLY A 142 14.53 -40.32 2.13
CA GLY A 142 15.99 -40.32 2.08
C GLY A 142 16.59 -39.03 2.65
N GLY A 143 17.15 -39.10 3.87
CA GLY A 143 18.03 -38.06 4.45
C GLY A 143 19.24 -37.77 3.53
N VAL A 144 20.06 -36.75 3.73
CA VAL A 144 21.01 -36.60 4.85
C VAL A 144 21.41 -35.12 4.97
N GLY A 145 21.67 -34.68 6.21
CA GLY A 145 21.91 -33.28 6.57
C GLY A 145 23.26 -32.67 6.17
N GLY A 146 23.33 -31.35 6.42
CA GLY A 146 24.54 -30.55 6.54
C GLY A 146 24.25 -29.34 7.44
N PRO A 147 25.06 -29.05 8.48
CA PRO A 147 24.81 -27.92 9.37
C PRO A 147 25.42 -26.65 8.79
N GLY A 148 24.57 -25.68 8.44
CA GLY A 148 24.98 -24.31 8.13
C GLY A 148 24.38 -23.34 9.17
N PRO A 149 25.13 -22.39 9.72
CA PRO A 149 24.62 -21.52 10.77
C PRO A 149 23.77 -20.38 10.19
N GLY A 150 22.54 -20.23 10.72
CA GLY A 150 21.89 -18.94 10.90
C GLY A 150 21.20 -18.30 9.69
N HIS A 151 20.04 -18.82 9.30
CA HIS A 151 18.95 -17.99 8.77
C HIS A 151 17.66 -18.37 9.50
N ILE A 152 17.48 -17.82 10.70
CA ILE A 152 16.19 -17.83 11.38
C ILE A 152 15.36 -16.70 10.77
N GLY A 153 14.29 -17.07 10.05
CA GLY A 153 13.25 -16.13 9.62
C GLY A 153 12.94 -16.12 8.13
N ALA A 154 12.47 -17.25 7.59
CA ALA A 154 11.88 -17.27 6.24
C ALA A 154 10.64 -18.17 6.13
N ASP A 155 9.99 -18.55 7.24
CA ASP A 155 8.85 -19.48 7.23
C ASP A 155 7.48 -18.79 7.20
N TYR A 156 7.34 -17.65 6.51
CA TYR A 156 6.05 -16.93 6.45
C TYR A 156 5.74 -16.29 5.10
N PHE A 157 6.04 -16.91 3.95
CA PHE A 157 5.39 -16.50 2.72
C PHE A 157 5.03 -17.69 1.85
N ASN A 158 3.76 -17.76 1.50
CA ASN A 158 3.21 -18.69 0.52
C ASN A 158 3.67 -18.26 -0.90
N GLY A 159 4.98 -18.32 -1.16
CA GLY A 159 5.63 -18.37 -2.48
C GLY A 159 5.38 -17.24 -3.50
N GLN A 160 4.57 -16.22 -3.22
CA GLN A 160 4.25 -15.16 -4.18
C GLN A 160 5.09 -13.89 -3.94
N PRO A 161 5.59 -13.22 -5.00
CA PRO A 161 6.41 -12.03 -4.85
C PRO A 161 5.58 -10.83 -4.41
N VAL A 162 5.82 -10.35 -3.19
CA VAL A 162 5.37 -9.03 -2.73
C VAL A 162 6.21 -7.91 -3.35
N SER A 163 5.67 -6.69 -3.42
CA SER A 163 6.44 -5.54 -3.89
C SER A 163 7.61 -5.25 -2.94
N GLU A 164 8.66 -4.58 -3.45
CA GLU A 164 9.80 -4.21 -2.60
C GLU A 164 9.37 -3.31 -1.44
N LEU A 165 8.44 -2.38 -1.68
CA LEU A 165 7.89 -1.53 -0.63
C LEU A 165 7.23 -2.36 0.48
N ILE A 166 6.33 -3.28 0.13
CA ILE A 166 5.66 -4.16 1.11
C ILE A 166 6.69 -4.99 1.88
N THR A 167 7.70 -5.52 1.19
CA THR A 167 8.78 -6.27 1.82
C THR A 167 9.52 -5.43 2.86
N GLN A 168 9.83 -4.17 2.53
CA GLN A 168 10.50 -3.25 3.44
C GLN A 168 9.60 -2.86 4.62
N LEU A 169 8.31 -2.61 4.39
CA LEU A 169 7.35 -2.32 5.46
C LEU A 169 7.20 -3.48 6.45
N LEU A 170 7.17 -4.72 5.95
CA LEU A 170 7.10 -5.93 6.76
C LEU A 170 8.39 -6.17 7.57
N ARG A 171 9.56 -5.90 6.98
CA ARG A 171 10.85 -6.01 7.68
C ARG A 171 11.03 -4.98 8.79
N ALA A 172 10.34 -3.84 8.70
CA ALA A 172 10.37 -2.79 9.71
C ALA A 172 9.52 -3.12 10.96
N GLU A 173 8.71 -4.19 10.93
CA GLU A 173 7.90 -4.59 12.09
C GLU A 173 8.81 -5.07 13.24
N PRO A 174 8.81 -4.39 14.41
CA PRO A 174 9.72 -4.71 15.52
C PRO A 174 9.47 -6.10 16.12
N TYR A 175 8.22 -6.57 16.02
CA TYR A 175 7.77 -7.81 16.61
C TYR A 175 7.00 -8.64 15.56
N PRO A 176 7.55 -9.78 15.10
CA PRO A 176 6.86 -10.67 14.19
C PRO A 176 5.54 -11.19 14.80
N SER A 177 4.48 -11.26 13.99
CA SER A 177 3.11 -11.64 14.41
C SER A 177 3.04 -12.94 15.25
N SER A 178 3.98 -13.87 15.06
CA SER A 178 4.05 -15.14 15.81
C SER A 178 4.29 -15.00 17.31
N ARG A 179 4.79 -13.85 17.80
CA ARG A 179 4.94 -13.64 19.26
C ARG A 179 3.65 -13.21 19.93
N TYR A 180 2.70 -12.61 19.20
CA TYR A 180 1.42 -12.17 19.76
C TYR A 180 0.30 -13.20 19.52
N GLY A 181 0.30 -13.91 18.39
CA GLY A 181 -0.79 -14.83 18.04
C GLY A 181 -0.71 -16.25 18.64
N THR A 182 0.48 -16.85 18.71
CA THR A 182 0.62 -18.30 18.96
C THR A 182 0.49 -18.70 20.43
N PRO A 183 1.07 -17.98 21.42
CA PRO A 183 0.79 -18.26 22.82
C PRO A 183 -0.62 -17.81 23.24
N TYR A 184 -1.16 -16.78 22.58
CA TYR A 184 -2.39 -16.11 23.03
C TYR A 184 -3.66 -16.83 22.58
N SER A 185 -3.74 -17.26 21.32
CA SER A 185 -4.90 -18.04 20.82
C SER A 185 -5.01 -19.42 21.47
N GLN A 186 -3.87 -20.09 21.72
CA GLN A 186 -3.84 -21.40 22.37
C GLN A 186 -4.10 -21.30 23.89
N ALA A 187 -3.58 -20.27 24.57
CA ALA A 187 -3.89 -19.99 25.96
C ALA A 187 -5.36 -19.56 26.15
N GLN A 188 -5.95 -18.82 25.22
CA GLN A 188 -7.36 -18.40 25.31
C GLN A 188 -8.33 -19.57 25.07
N MET A 189 -8.01 -20.49 24.15
CA MET A 189 -8.77 -21.74 24.00
C MET A 189 -8.65 -22.63 25.25
N GLN A 190 -7.46 -22.76 25.86
CA GLN A 190 -7.28 -23.55 27.10
C GLN A 190 -7.87 -22.85 28.35
N ALA A 191 -7.85 -21.52 28.42
CA ALA A 191 -8.42 -20.74 29.52
C ALA A 191 -9.95 -20.72 29.51
N SER A 192 -10.57 -20.80 28.33
CA SER A 192 -12.02 -20.98 28.20
C SER A 192 -12.52 -22.33 28.72
N ALA A 193 -11.64 -23.34 28.78
CA ALA A 193 -11.93 -24.66 29.35
C ALA A 193 -11.65 -24.75 30.87
N SER A 194 -10.81 -23.87 31.43
CA SER A 194 -10.42 -23.88 32.86
C SER A 194 -11.01 -22.74 33.69
N GLY A 195 -11.78 -21.83 33.10
CA GLY A 195 -12.42 -20.71 33.80
C GLY A 195 -11.45 -19.66 34.36
N ALA A 196 -10.16 -19.73 34.01
CA ALA A 196 -9.12 -18.89 34.57
C ALA A 196 -8.10 -18.46 33.49
N SER A 197 -8.31 -17.26 32.93
CA SER A 197 -7.27 -16.20 32.82
C SER A 197 -7.82 -15.03 32.01
N VAL A 198 -8.62 -14.18 32.67
CA VAL A 198 -8.80 -12.81 32.18
C VAL A 198 -7.47 -12.10 32.42
N MET A 199 -6.76 -11.68 31.37
CA MET A 199 -5.57 -10.85 31.54
C MET A 199 -5.89 -9.68 32.47
N GLY A 200 -5.04 -9.47 33.48
CA GLY A 200 -5.15 -8.33 34.36
C GLY A 200 -5.06 -7.03 33.57
N ILE A 201 -5.76 -6.00 34.04
CA ILE A 201 -5.81 -4.71 33.34
C ILE A 201 -4.42 -4.08 33.20
N ASP A 202 -3.53 -4.27 34.16
CA ASP A 202 -2.13 -3.80 34.06
C ASP A 202 -1.39 -4.45 32.89
N SER A 203 -1.60 -5.75 32.65
CA SER A 203 -1.02 -6.45 31.50
C SER A 203 -1.60 -5.97 30.17
N ILE A 204 -2.88 -5.58 30.13
CA ILE A 204 -3.51 -4.99 28.94
C ILE A 204 -2.93 -3.59 28.67
N CYS A 205 -2.79 -2.76 29.70
CA CYS A 205 -2.15 -1.43 29.60
C CYS A 205 -0.68 -1.53 29.17
N GLU A 206 0.08 -2.49 29.70
CA GLU A 206 1.46 -2.75 29.28
C GLU A 206 1.52 -3.16 27.81
N LEU A 207 0.65 -4.08 27.37
CA LEU A 207 0.57 -4.47 25.96
C LEU A 207 0.25 -3.27 25.08
N ALA A 208 -0.72 -2.43 25.47
CA ALA A 208 -1.03 -1.19 24.74
C ALA A 208 0.18 -0.24 24.65
N ALA A 209 0.95 -0.08 25.73
CA ALA A 209 2.20 0.70 25.71
C ALA A 209 3.23 0.13 24.72
N ARG A 210 3.37 -1.20 24.67
CA ARG A 210 4.23 -1.87 23.69
C ARG A 210 3.76 -1.64 22.26
N LEU A 211 2.45 -1.65 22.00
CA LEU A 211 1.90 -1.36 20.67
C LEU A 211 2.15 0.09 20.24
N LEU A 212 2.00 1.04 21.16
CA LEU A 212 2.34 2.44 20.88
C LEU A 212 3.83 2.58 20.56
N PHE A 213 4.72 2.01 21.37
CA PHE A 213 6.16 2.04 21.11
C PHE A 213 6.52 1.37 19.79
N SER A 214 5.94 0.20 19.52
CA SER A 214 6.10 -0.53 18.26
C SER A 214 5.72 0.32 17.05
N THR A 215 4.73 1.20 17.18
CA THR A 215 4.34 2.14 16.11
C THR A 215 5.47 3.12 15.78
N ILE A 216 6.10 3.68 16.81
CA ILE A 216 7.19 4.67 16.66
C ILE A 216 8.46 4.00 16.15
N GLU A 217 8.78 2.80 16.66
CA GLU A 217 9.90 2.01 16.18
C GLU A 217 9.71 1.55 14.72
N TRP A 218 8.51 1.09 14.36
CA TRP A 218 8.18 0.76 12.98
C TRP A 218 8.36 1.97 12.06
N ALA A 219 7.79 3.13 12.41
CA ALA A 219 7.89 4.35 11.60
C ALA A 219 9.35 4.78 11.35
N ARG A 220 10.24 4.62 12.34
CA ARG A 220 11.67 4.91 12.20
C ARG A 220 12.42 3.98 11.23
N ASN A 221 11.85 2.82 10.89
CA ASN A 221 12.50 1.80 10.09
C ASN A 221 11.85 1.59 8.71
N ILE A 222 10.73 2.24 8.41
CA ILE A 222 10.10 2.16 7.09
C ILE A 222 10.80 3.06 6.06
N PRO A 223 10.65 2.79 4.76
CA PRO A 223 11.23 3.64 3.71
C PRO A 223 10.68 5.08 3.74
N TYR A 224 11.52 6.03 3.34
CA TYR A 224 11.21 7.47 3.18
C TYR A 224 10.94 8.24 4.49
N PHE A 225 10.31 7.64 5.50
CA PHE A 225 10.00 8.34 6.75
C PHE A 225 11.23 8.92 7.47
N PRO A 226 12.35 8.19 7.61
CA PRO A 226 13.56 8.72 8.26
C PRO A 226 14.23 9.86 7.49
N GLU A 227 13.92 10.00 6.19
CA GLU A 227 14.47 11.06 5.33
C GLU A 227 13.72 12.39 5.51
N LEU A 228 12.51 12.36 6.10
CA LEU A 228 11.73 13.56 6.38
C LEU A 228 12.36 14.37 7.53
N PRO A 229 12.16 15.71 7.57
CA PRO A 229 12.54 16.51 8.73
C PRO A 229 11.90 15.99 10.02
N VAL A 230 12.64 15.99 11.13
CA VAL A 230 12.16 15.47 12.43
C VAL A 230 10.86 16.16 12.88
N SER A 231 10.71 17.46 12.60
CA SER A 231 9.48 18.20 12.88
C SER A 231 8.26 17.62 12.13
N GLU A 232 8.46 17.20 10.87
CA GLU A 232 7.43 16.58 10.04
C GLU A 232 7.15 15.14 10.46
N GLN A 233 8.19 14.36 10.81
CA GLN A 233 8.02 13.03 11.38
C GLN A 233 7.13 13.06 12.63
N VAL A 234 7.38 14.02 13.54
CA VAL A 234 6.56 14.22 14.74
C VAL A 234 5.15 14.67 14.38
N ALA A 235 4.97 15.56 13.39
CA ALA A 235 3.65 16.02 12.96
C ALA A 235 2.79 14.87 12.40
N LEU A 236 3.36 14.04 11.53
CA LEU A 236 2.69 12.87 10.94
C LEU A 236 2.27 11.86 12.02
N LEU A 237 3.19 11.54 12.95
CA LEU A 237 2.89 10.63 14.06
C LEU A 237 1.81 11.21 14.99
N ARG A 238 1.87 12.50 15.32
CA ARG A 238 0.85 13.16 16.16
C ARG A 238 -0.54 13.15 15.54
N LEU A 239 -0.64 13.30 14.21
CA LEU A 239 -1.92 13.24 13.52
C LEU A 239 -2.49 11.80 13.51
N SER A 240 -1.65 10.80 13.27
CA SER A 240 -2.07 9.44 12.91
C SER A 240 -1.99 8.41 14.04
N TRP A 241 -1.43 8.75 15.21
CA TRP A 241 -1.11 7.75 16.25
C TRP A 241 -2.30 6.91 16.70
N SER A 242 -3.49 7.51 16.80
CA SER A 242 -4.70 6.82 17.24
C SER A 242 -5.17 5.79 16.21
N GLU A 243 -5.15 6.15 14.92
CA GLU A 243 -5.45 5.22 13.81
C GLU A 243 -4.44 4.07 13.77
N LEU A 244 -3.14 4.38 13.90
CA LEU A 244 -2.06 3.40 13.94
C LEU A 244 -2.18 2.46 15.15
N PHE A 245 -2.56 3.00 16.31
CA PHE A 245 -2.80 2.21 17.51
C PHE A 245 -3.95 1.22 17.30
N ILE A 246 -5.07 1.65 16.69
CA ILE A 246 -6.21 0.76 16.42
C ILE A 246 -5.84 -0.36 15.45
N LEU A 247 -5.07 -0.04 14.40
CA LEU A 247 -4.55 -1.05 13.46
C LEU A 247 -3.67 -2.08 14.18
N ASN A 248 -2.75 -1.62 15.05
CA ASN A 248 -1.92 -2.51 15.86
C ASN A 248 -2.72 -3.31 16.88
N ALA A 249 -3.73 -2.71 17.53
CA ALA A 249 -4.61 -3.39 18.46
C ALA A 249 -5.38 -4.53 17.78
N ALA A 250 -5.87 -4.32 16.57
CA ALA A 250 -6.50 -5.36 15.77
C ALA A 250 -5.51 -6.45 15.36
N GLN A 251 -4.36 -6.08 14.80
CA GLN A 251 -3.33 -7.02 14.34
C GLN A 251 -2.77 -7.90 15.46
N SER A 252 -2.61 -7.34 16.67
CA SER A 252 -2.08 -8.05 17.84
C SER A 252 -3.17 -8.69 18.71
N ALA A 253 -4.44 -8.63 18.30
CA ALA A 253 -5.59 -9.13 19.05
C ALA A 253 -5.65 -8.60 20.49
N LEU A 254 -5.47 -7.28 20.66
CA LEU A 254 -5.53 -6.62 21.97
C LEU A 254 -6.87 -6.92 22.66
N PRO A 255 -6.89 -7.36 23.93
CA PRO A 255 -8.14 -7.68 24.61
C PRO A 255 -8.92 -6.42 24.96
N LEU A 256 -10.15 -6.33 24.45
CA LEU A 256 -11.02 -5.16 24.63
C LEU A 256 -12.28 -5.48 25.44
N HIS A 257 -12.19 -6.27 26.50
CA HIS A 257 -13.37 -6.58 27.31
C HIS A 257 -13.86 -5.35 28.11
N MET A 258 -15.17 -5.11 28.12
CA MET A 258 -15.78 -3.93 28.75
C MET A 258 -15.41 -3.77 30.24
N ALA A 259 -15.52 -4.83 31.03
CA ALA A 259 -15.34 -4.75 32.48
C ALA A 259 -13.91 -4.34 32.91
N PRO A 260 -12.83 -4.96 32.40
CA PRO A 260 -11.47 -4.48 32.65
C PRO A 260 -11.21 -3.04 32.20
N LEU A 261 -11.75 -2.64 31.04
CA LEU A 261 -11.56 -1.30 30.48
C LEU A 261 -12.26 -0.21 31.30
N LEU A 262 -13.48 -0.48 31.79
CA LEU A 262 -14.19 0.42 32.69
C LEU A 262 -13.47 0.56 34.04
N ALA A 263 -12.91 -0.53 34.57
CA ALA A 263 -12.06 -0.47 35.76
C ALA A 263 -10.80 0.38 35.50
N ALA A 264 -10.16 0.22 34.33
CA ALA A 264 -8.96 0.97 33.93
C ALA A 264 -9.18 2.48 33.89
N ALA A 265 -10.32 2.91 33.37
CA ALA A 265 -10.65 4.32 33.20
C ALA A 265 -11.08 5.02 34.51
N GLY A 266 -10.95 4.35 35.65
CA GLY A 266 -11.13 4.96 36.97
C GLY A 266 -12.58 5.26 37.34
N PHE A 267 -13.55 4.64 36.67
CA PHE A 267 -15.00 4.83 36.94
C PHE A 267 -15.45 4.40 38.35
N HIS A 268 -14.58 3.75 39.12
CA HIS A 268 -14.84 3.39 40.52
C HIS A 268 -14.43 4.48 41.52
N SER A 269 -13.76 5.56 41.09
CA SER A 269 -13.08 6.51 41.99
C SER A 269 -13.82 7.83 42.26
N SER A 270 -14.90 8.14 41.53
CA SER A 270 -15.73 9.33 41.75
C SER A 270 -17.13 9.13 41.15
N PRO A 271 -18.22 9.59 41.79
CA PRO A 271 -19.57 9.46 41.26
C PRO A 271 -19.71 10.29 39.96
N MET A 272 -19.67 9.59 38.83
CA MET A 272 -20.02 10.13 37.52
C MET A 272 -21.54 10.11 37.33
N SER A 273 -22.09 11.05 36.56
CA SER A 273 -23.50 10.96 36.15
C SER A 273 -23.70 9.73 35.25
N ALA A 274 -24.88 9.11 35.33
CA ALA A 274 -25.22 7.94 34.50
C ALA A 274 -25.04 8.24 33.00
N GLU A 275 -25.38 9.46 32.56
CA GLU A 275 -25.19 9.91 31.19
C GLU A 275 -23.72 9.84 30.73
N ARG A 276 -22.77 10.24 31.59
CA ARG A 276 -21.34 10.19 31.26
C ARG A 276 -20.85 8.75 31.16
N VAL A 277 -21.34 7.85 32.01
CA VAL A 277 -21.00 6.42 31.95
C VAL A 277 -21.52 5.81 30.64
N VAL A 278 -22.77 6.09 30.28
CA VAL A 278 -23.38 5.59 29.03
C VAL A 278 -22.62 6.10 27.81
N SER A 279 -22.32 7.40 27.76
CA SER A 279 -21.55 8.00 26.65
C SER A 279 -20.16 7.38 26.52
N PHE A 280 -19.48 7.14 27.64
CA PHE A 280 -18.17 6.48 27.63
C PHE A 280 -18.27 5.02 27.14
N MET A 281 -19.26 4.26 27.63
CA MET A 281 -19.49 2.89 27.18
C MET A 281 -19.78 2.82 25.67
N ASP A 282 -20.51 3.79 25.13
CA ASP A 282 -20.78 3.89 23.69
C ASP A 282 -19.48 4.12 22.90
N GLN A 283 -18.61 5.01 23.37
CA GLN A 283 -17.28 5.21 22.78
C GLN A 283 -16.41 3.93 22.79
N VAL A 284 -16.43 3.17 23.89
CA VAL A 284 -15.72 1.88 23.97
C VAL A 284 -16.29 0.87 22.95
N ARG A 285 -17.61 0.84 22.76
CA ARG A 285 -18.26 -0.02 21.75
C ARG A 285 -17.87 0.37 20.34
N VAL A 286 -17.78 1.67 20.03
CA VAL A 286 -17.30 2.15 18.72
C VAL A 286 -15.87 1.66 18.48
N PHE A 287 -15.00 1.70 19.49
CA PHE A 287 -13.64 1.18 19.38
C PHE A 287 -13.59 -0.33 19.13
N GLN A 288 -14.32 -1.11 19.93
CA GLN A 288 -14.46 -2.56 19.72
C GLN A 288 -14.97 -2.90 18.31
N ASP A 289 -15.99 -2.18 17.85
CA ASP A 289 -16.58 -2.40 16.53
C ASP A 289 -15.60 -2.12 15.38
N GLN A 290 -14.73 -1.10 15.49
CA GLN A 290 -13.70 -0.87 14.48
C GLN A 290 -12.68 -2.03 14.43
N VAL A 291 -12.23 -2.52 15.58
CA VAL A 291 -11.32 -3.67 15.68
C VAL A 291 -11.97 -4.93 15.12
N ASP A 292 -13.22 -5.20 15.48
CA ASP A 292 -13.95 -6.36 14.97
C ASP A 292 -14.19 -6.29 13.46
N LYS A 293 -14.44 -5.10 12.90
CA LYS A 293 -14.58 -4.91 11.45
C LYS A 293 -13.28 -5.21 10.71
N LEU A 294 -12.11 -4.87 11.26
CA LEU A 294 -10.81 -5.27 10.72
C LEU A 294 -10.63 -6.79 10.81
N ASN A 295 -10.93 -7.40 11.95
CA ASN A 295 -10.81 -8.85 12.13
C ASN A 295 -11.73 -9.65 11.18
N ARG A 296 -12.96 -9.17 10.96
CA ARG A 296 -13.92 -9.78 10.01
C ARG A 296 -13.48 -9.68 8.55
N LEU A 297 -12.65 -8.68 8.21
CA LEU A 297 -12.04 -8.60 6.88
C LEU A 297 -10.88 -9.59 6.69
N GLN A 298 -10.42 -10.23 7.77
CA GLN A 298 -9.23 -11.08 7.79
C GLN A 298 -8.05 -10.35 7.15
N VAL A 299 -7.72 -9.17 7.70
CA VAL A 299 -6.61 -8.36 7.23
C VAL A 299 -5.31 -9.09 7.53
N ASP A 300 -4.47 -9.30 6.53
CA ASP A 300 -3.16 -9.95 6.66
C ASP A 300 -2.04 -8.95 7.02
N SER A 301 -0.83 -9.46 7.24
CA SER A 301 0.31 -8.63 7.65
C SER A 301 0.72 -7.58 6.61
N ALA A 302 0.68 -7.91 5.32
CA ALA A 302 1.07 -6.99 4.26
C ALA A 302 0.04 -5.86 4.11
N GLU A 303 -1.24 -6.20 4.21
CA GLU A 303 -2.34 -5.25 4.23
C GLU A 303 -2.27 -4.32 5.43
N TYR A 304 -2.03 -4.85 6.63
CA TYR A 304 -1.83 -4.02 7.83
C TYR A 304 -0.65 -3.05 7.65
N SER A 305 0.49 -3.54 7.16
CA SER A 305 1.65 -2.68 6.90
C SER A 305 1.35 -1.57 5.89
N CYS A 306 0.58 -1.87 4.83
CA CYS A 306 0.14 -0.86 3.87
C CYS A 306 -0.85 0.15 4.48
N LEU A 307 -1.86 -0.32 5.22
CA LEU A 307 -2.84 0.54 5.89
C LEU A 307 -2.17 1.48 6.89
N LYS A 308 -1.18 0.99 7.66
CA LYS A 308 -0.36 1.83 8.54
C LYS A 308 0.39 2.90 7.74
N ALA A 309 1.02 2.53 6.63
CA ALA A 309 1.76 3.49 5.79
C ALA A 309 0.83 4.56 5.20
N ILE A 310 -0.36 4.18 4.74
CA ILE A 310 -1.35 5.11 4.19
C ILE A 310 -1.86 6.06 5.28
N ALA A 311 -2.12 5.56 6.49
CA ALA A 311 -2.55 6.38 7.62
C ALA A 311 -1.44 7.34 8.09
N LEU A 312 -0.18 6.88 8.10
CA LEU A 312 0.98 7.66 8.54
C LEU A 312 1.34 8.79 7.58
N PHE A 313 1.44 8.51 6.28
CA PHE A 313 1.75 9.50 5.26
C PHE A 313 0.51 10.31 4.89
N SER A 314 0.02 11.14 5.81
CA SER A 314 -1.12 12.02 5.59
C SER A 314 -0.67 13.43 5.20
N PRO A 315 -1.05 13.95 4.01
CA PRO A 315 -0.70 15.30 3.59
C PRO A 315 -1.41 16.40 4.42
N ASP A 316 -2.39 16.02 5.25
CA ASP A 316 -3.13 16.93 6.12
C ASP A 316 -2.40 17.28 7.43
N ALA A 317 -1.20 16.71 7.65
CA ALA A 317 -0.44 16.99 8.86
C ALA A 317 0.02 18.46 8.90
N CYS A 318 -0.25 19.12 10.03
CA CYS A 318 0.14 20.50 10.23
C CYS A 318 1.67 20.65 10.30
N GLY A 319 2.23 21.57 9.51
CA GLY A 319 3.66 21.89 9.54
C GLY A 319 4.53 21.11 8.54
N LEU A 320 3.92 20.47 7.54
CA LEU A 320 4.64 19.90 6.39
C LEU A 320 5.17 21.00 5.46
N THR A 321 6.42 20.86 5.03
CA THR A 321 7.04 21.78 4.05
C THR A 321 6.57 21.49 2.63
N ASP A 322 6.43 20.20 2.28
CA ASP A 322 5.95 19.74 0.98
C ASP A 322 4.85 18.67 1.14
N PRO A 323 3.59 19.08 1.34
CA PRO A 323 2.46 18.15 1.45
C PRO A 323 2.29 17.25 0.23
N ALA A 324 2.64 17.73 -0.97
CA ALA A 324 2.54 16.96 -2.21
C ALA A 324 3.56 15.81 -2.25
N HIS A 325 4.75 15.99 -1.67
CA HIS A 325 5.69 14.89 -1.49
C HIS A 325 5.11 13.80 -0.57
N VAL A 326 4.51 14.18 0.56
CA VAL A 326 3.87 13.22 1.50
C VAL A 326 2.70 12.50 0.83
N GLU A 327 1.87 13.20 0.08
CA GLU A 327 0.80 12.62 -0.73
C GLU A 327 1.34 11.57 -1.71
N ALA A 328 2.43 11.89 -2.42
CA ALA A 328 3.07 10.93 -3.32
C ALA A 328 3.61 9.67 -2.59
N LEU A 329 4.03 9.79 -1.33
CA LEU A 329 4.39 8.62 -0.50
C LEU A 329 3.16 7.80 -0.11
N GLN A 330 2.05 8.46 0.21
CA GLN A 330 0.76 7.82 0.47
C GLN A 330 0.27 7.02 -0.76
N GLU A 331 0.30 7.65 -1.94
CA GLU A 331 -0.09 7.03 -3.20
C GLU A 331 0.76 5.79 -3.52
N LYS A 332 2.07 5.83 -3.26
CA LYS A 332 2.95 4.65 -3.42
C LYS A 332 2.47 3.48 -2.56
N ALA A 333 2.07 3.72 -1.32
CA ALA A 333 1.53 2.68 -0.45
C ALA A 333 0.17 2.16 -0.95
N GLN A 334 -0.72 3.03 -1.44
CA GLN A 334 -2.00 2.65 -2.04
C GLN A 334 -1.83 1.82 -3.31
N VAL A 335 -0.89 2.20 -4.19
CA VAL A 335 -0.57 1.43 -5.41
C VAL A 335 -0.01 0.06 -5.04
N ALA A 336 0.92 0.00 -4.08
CA ALA A 336 1.47 -1.27 -3.61
C ALA A 336 0.38 -2.20 -3.05
N LEU A 337 -0.54 -1.66 -2.24
CA LEU A 337 -1.70 -2.40 -1.74
C LEU A 337 -2.61 -2.87 -2.88
N THR A 338 -2.95 -2.00 -3.83
CA THR A 338 -3.78 -2.35 -4.99
C THR A 338 -3.19 -3.51 -5.78
N GLU A 339 -1.88 -3.47 -6.05
CA GLU A 339 -1.18 -4.54 -6.75
C GLU A 339 -1.17 -5.84 -5.94
N TYR A 340 -0.95 -5.74 -4.62
CA TYR A 340 -0.99 -6.87 -3.71
C TYR A 340 -2.37 -7.55 -3.70
N GLU A 341 -3.45 -6.78 -3.52
CA GLU A 341 -4.82 -7.28 -3.54
C GLU A 341 -5.16 -8.02 -4.83
N ARG A 342 -4.78 -7.44 -5.98
CA ARG A 342 -5.04 -8.03 -7.30
C ARG A 342 -4.32 -9.37 -7.48
N LEU A 343 -3.17 -9.55 -6.84
CA LEU A 343 -2.36 -10.76 -6.95
C LEU A 343 -2.72 -11.83 -5.92
N GLN A 344 -2.94 -11.45 -4.66
CA GLN A 344 -3.21 -12.39 -3.56
C GLN A 344 -4.70 -12.73 -3.42
N TYR A 345 -5.59 -11.78 -3.74
CA TYR A 345 -7.04 -11.93 -3.59
C TYR A 345 -7.79 -11.71 -4.91
N PRO A 346 -7.46 -12.44 -6.00
CA PRO A 346 -8.09 -12.23 -7.32
C PRO A 346 -9.61 -12.46 -7.31
N ASN A 347 -10.12 -13.25 -6.36
CA ASN A 347 -11.56 -13.52 -6.19
C ASN A 347 -12.30 -12.45 -5.36
N GLN A 348 -11.60 -11.42 -4.86
CA GLN A 348 -12.18 -10.34 -4.06
C GLN A 348 -11.85 -8.96 -4.67
N PRO A 349 -12.35 -8.63 -5.87
CA PRO A 349 -12.00 -7.39 -6.58
C PRO A 349 -12.32 -6.09 -5.81
N GLN A 350 -13.25 -6.15 -4.85
CA GLN A 350 -13.65 -5.05 -3.97
C GLN A 350 -12.80 -4.91 -2.71
N ARG A 351 -11.84 -5.82 -2.45
CA ARG A 351 -11.10 -5.89 -1.19
C ARG A 351 -10.29 -4.63 -0.93
N PHE A 352 -9.56 -4.14 -1.92
CA PHE A 352 -8.84 -2.85 -1.84
C PHE A 352 -9.72 -1.71 -1.33
N GLY A 353 -10.90 -1.52 -1.96
CA GLY A 353 -11.84 -0.48 -1.54
C GLY A 353 -12.38 -0.69 -0.12
N ARG A 354 -12.68 -1.94 0.26
CA ARG A 354 -13.14 -2.27 1.63
C ARG A 354 -12.08 -1.96 2.69
N LEU A 355 -10.82 -2.23 2.39
CA LEU A 355 -9.67 -1.93 3.25
C LEU A 355 -9.49 -0.42 3.40
N LEU A 356 -9.45 0.35 2.30
CA LEU A 356 -9.31 1.81 2.37
C LEU A 356 -10.45 2.48 3.14
N LEU A 357 -11.68 2.00 2.99
CA LEU A 357 -12.84 2.51 3.74
C LEU A 357 -12.78 2.20 5.25
N ARG A 358 -11.81 1.43 5.74
CA ARG A 358 -11.57 1.29 7.17
C ARG A 358 -10.91 2.53 7.75
N LEU A 359 -9.93 3.12 7.07
CA LEU A 359 -9.16 4.27 7.56
C LEU A 359 -10.03 5.44 8.04
N PRO A 360 -10.95 6.00 7.24
CA PRO A 360 -11.80 7.10 7.72
C PRO A 360 -12.73 6.67 8.87
N ALA A 361 -13.12 5.39 8.93
CA ALA A 361 -13.95 4.89 10.02
C ALA A 361 -13.18 4.79 11.36
N LEU A 362 -11.85 4.61 11.33
CA LEU A 362 -11.03 4.59 12.53
C LEU A 362 -11.06 5.92 13.29
N ARG A 363 -11.23 7.04 12.57
CA ARG A 363 -11.34 8.39 13.15
C ARG A 363 -12.59 8.60 14.00
N ALA A 364 -13.58 7.71 13.91
CA ALA A 364 -14.74 7.72 14.79
C ALA A 364 -14.37 7.37 16.24
N VAL A 365 -13.21 6.75 16.47
CA VAL A 365 -12.67 6.45 17.79
C VAL A 365 -11.86 7.64 18.30
N PRO A 366 -12.28 8.33 19.36
CA PRO A 366 -11.57 9.49 19.86
C PRO A 366 -10.19 9.11 20.45
N ALA A 367 -9.13 9.86 20.10
CA ALA A 367 -7.79 9.62 20.61
C ALA A 367 -7.70 9.73 22.16
N ASN A 368 -8.49 10.63 22.75
CA ASN A 368 -8.60 10.78 24.20
C ASN A 368 -9.24 9.55 24.88
N LEU A 369 -10.13 8.81 24.20
CA LEU A 369 -10.65 7.53 24.71
C LEU A 369 -9.52 6.52 24.87
N ILE A 370 -8.69 6.35 23.84
CA ILE A 370 -7.55 5.42 23.86
C ILE A 370 -6.58 5.81 24.99
N SER A 371 -6.30 7.12 25.13
CA SER A 371 -5.50 7.65 26.23
C SER A 371 -6.07 7.31 27.61
N GLN A 372 -7.37 7.53 27.82
CA GLN A 372 -8.05 7.23 29.08
C GLN A 372 -8.04 5.72 29.40
N LEU A 373 -8.25 4.88 28.39
CA LEU A 373 -8.33 3.43 28.57
C LEU A 373 -6.99 2.80 28.91
N PHE A 374 -5.91 3.19 28.23
CA PHE A 374 -4.65 2.44 28.27
C PHE A 374 -3.48 3.19 28.89
N PHE A 375 -3.44 4.52 28.78
CA PHE A 375 -2.23 5.28 29.07
C PHE A 375 -2.35 6.15 30.32
N MET A 376 -3.56 6.57 30.73
CA MET A 376 -3.78 7.41 31.91
C MET A 376 -3.12 6.84 33.18
N ARG A 377 -3.14 5.51 33.35
CA ARG A 377 -2.52 4.82 34.51
C ARG A 377 -1.00 4.77 34.44
N LEU A 378 -0.42 4.81 33.24
CA LEU A 378 1.01 4.66 33.00
C LEU A 378 1.74 6.00 32.99
N VAL A 379 1.14 7.03 32.38
CA VAL A 379 1.78 8.33 32.11
C VAL A 379 1.00 9.52 32.66
N GLY A 380 -0.09 9.25 33.38
CA GLY A 380 -0.94 10.29 33.99
C GLY A 380 -1.63 11.16 32.95
N LYS A 381 -1.65 12.47 33.23
CA LYS A 381 -2.27 13.49 32.36
C LYS A 381 -1.38 13.94 31.19
N THR A 382 -0.23 13.28 30.99
CA THR A 382 0.70 13.62 29.91
C THR A 382 0.07 13.26 28.56
N PRO A 383 -0.09 14.23 27.63
CA PRO A 383 -0.62 13.94 26.30
C PRO A 383 0.27 12.94 25.56
N ILE A 384 -0.36 12.01 24.82
CA ILE A 384 0.37 11.00 24.05
C ILE A 384 1.24 11.67 22.97
N GLU A 385 0.79 12.78 22.43
CA GLU A 385 1.49 13.62 21.45
C GLU A 385 2.82 14.18 21.99
N THR A 386 2.92 14.39 23.30
CA THR A 386 4.16 14.78 23.97
C THR A 386 5.11 13.59 24.05
N LEU A 387 4.59 12.43 24.47
CA LEU A 387 5.39 11.20 24.53
C LEU A 387 5.91 10.78 23.15
N ILE A 388 5.09 10.90 22.10
CA ILE A 388 5.50 10.62 20.72
C ILE A 388 6.67 11.50 20.31
N ARG A 389 6.59 12.80 20.60
CA ARG A 389 7.69 13.73 20.32
C ARG A 389 8.96 13.29 21.05
N ASP A 390 8.85 12.99 22.33
CA ASP A 390 10.02 12.64 23.14
C ASP A 390 10.61 11.29 22.70
N MET A 391 9.78 10.27 22.45
CA MET A 391 10.20 8.97 21.91
C MET A 391 10.88 9.11 20.54
N GLN A 392 10.39 10.00 19.67
CA GLN A 392 11.00 10.22 18.36
C GLN A 392 12.34 10.95 18.47
N LEU A 393 12.49 11.88 19.42
CA LEU A 393 13.72 12.62 19.65
C LEU A 393 14.78 11.83 20.43
N SER A 394 14.37 10.91 21.30
CA SER A 394 15.30 10.18 22.17
C SER A 394 16.16 9.16 21.42
N GLY A 395 15.85 8.80 20.16
CA GLY A 395 16.67 7.95 19.28
C GLY A 395 16.98 6.53 19.79
N SER A 396 16.61 6.21 21.02
CA SER A 396 17.01 5.02 21.75
C SER A 396 15.85 4.03 21.77
N SER A 397 16.14 2.74 21.64
CA SER A 397 15.23 1.70 22.11
C SER A 397 15.03 1.91 23.61
N ILE A 398 13.96 2.60 24.02
CA ILE A 398 13.63 2.78 25.43
C ILE A 398 13.35 1.39 25.98
N SER A 399 14.35 0.82 26.66
CA SER A 399 14.15 -0.34 27.52
C SER A 399 13.32 0.14 28.69
N TRP A 400 12.01 -0.15 28.66
CA TRP A 400 11.19 0.03 29.84
C TRP A 400 11.87 -0.68 31.02
N PRO A 401 11.94 -0.07 32.20
CA PRO A 401 12.35 -0.79 33.39
C PRO A 401 11.34 -1.92 33.56
N TYR A 402 11.80 -3.15 33.30
CA TYR A 402 11.10 -4.35 33.72
C TYR A 402 10.94 -4.21 35.23
N VAL A 403 9.74 -3.88 35.71
CA VAL A 403 9.44 -4.02 37.14
C VAL A 403 9.16 -5.50 37.31
N PRO A 404 10.07 -6.30 37.89
CA PRO A 404 9.72 -7.67 38.23
C PRO A 404 8.63 -7.56 39.28
N GLY A 405 7.45 -8.13 39.01
CA GLY A 405 6.38 -8.20 39.99
C GLY A 405 6.91 -8.81 41.29
N GLN A 406 6.71 -8.09 42.40
CA GLN A 406 6.73 -8.66 43.74
C GLN A 406 5.35 -9.23 44.06
#